data_AF-A0A2E2E5L4-F1
#
_entry.id   AF-A0A2E2E5L4-F1
#
_cell.length_a   1.000
_cell.length_b   1.000
_cell.length_c   1.000
_cell.angle_alpha   90.00
_cell.angle_beta   90.00
_cell.angle_gamma   90.00
#
_symmetry.space_group_name_H-M   'P 1'
#
loop_
_entity.id
_entity.type
_entity.pdbx_description
1 polymer ?
#
loop_
_entity_poly.entity_id
_entity_poly.type
_entity_poly.pdbx_seq_one_letter_code
_entity_poly.pdbx_strand_id
1 'polypeptide(L)'
;MFGFPDGFWLLEYVSTFCGTQDCVTKSKRVGGTVADKTPFQQEVAELIVTALHLEDVAADDIGLDDPLFGDGLGLDSVDALELSLEISERYNCMIRSDDPDIDVLFGSLRSLTAAIETRRGE
;
A
#
# COMPACT_ATOMS: atom_id res chain seq x y z
N MET A 1 -15.16 17.42 -27.83
CA MET A 1 -13.94 16.61 -27.94
C MET A 1 -13.39 16.44 -26.52
N PHE A 2 -14.03 15.55 -25.76
CA PHE A 2 -13.53 15.01 -24.50
C PHE A 2 -13.75 13.52 -24.66
N GLY A 3 -12.70 12.82 -25.06
CA GLY A 3 -12.70 11.37 -25.18
C GLY A 3 -12.06 10.83 -23.92
N PHE A 4 -12.87 10.26 -23.03
CA PHE A 4 -12.40 9.30 -22.04
C PHE A 4 -12.64 7.92 -22.64
N PRO A 5 -11.59 7.16 -23.01
CA PRO A 5 -11.74 5.74 -23.23
C PRO A 5 -11.56 5.01 -21.90
N ASP A 6 -12.65 4.37 -21.50
CA ASP A 6 -12.70 2.98 -21.03
C ASP A 6 -12.10 2.62 -19.67
N GLY A 7 -13.02 2.25 -18.77
CA GLY A 7 -12.76 1.77 -17.43
C GLY A 7 -12.00 0.46 -17.38
N PHE A 8 -10.92 0.48 -16.60
CA PHE A 8 -10.17 -0.70 -16.18
C PHE A 8 -10.09 -0.75 -14.66
N TRP A 9 -11.26 -0.80 -14.01
CA TRP A 9 -11.43 -1.25 -12.63
C TRP A 9 -12.29 -2.51 -12.63
N LEU A 10 -11.75 -3.58 -13.22
CA LEU A 10 -12.31 -4.93 -13.17
C LEU A 10 -11.14 -5.94 -13.22
N LEU A 11 -10.39 -5.99 -12.13
CA LEU A 11 -9.59 -7.18 -11.79
C LEU A 11 -10.38 -8.01 -10.79
N GLU A 12 -11.49 -8.59 -11.25
CA GLU A 12 -11.93 -9.89 -10.77
C GLU A 12 -10.95 -10.93 -11.35
N TYR A 13 -9.87 -11.22 -10.61
CA TYR A 13 -9.02 -12.38 -10.87
C TYR A 13 -9.45 -13.52 -9.95
N VAL A 14 -10.64 -14.07 -10.22
CA VAL A 14 -11.07 -15.37 -9.68
C VAL A 14 -10.18 -16.46 -10.26
N SER A 15 -9.12 -16.82 -9.53
CA SER A 15 -8.40 -18.07 -9.78
C SER A 15 -9.03 -19.17 -8.94
N THR A 16 -9.82 -20.01 -9.62
CA THR A 16 -10.20 -21.34 -9.13
C THR A 16 -8.93 -22.17 -8.99
N PHE A 17 -8.49 -22.45 -7.76
CA PHE A 17 -7.54 -23.53 -7.51
C PHE A 17 -8.18 -24.69 -6.75
N CYS A 18 -7.96 -25.85 -7.36
CA CYS A 18 -8.41 -27.19 -7.07
C CYS A 18 -8.22 -27.61 -5.61
N GLY A 19 -9.22 -28.32 -5.06
CA GLY A 19 -9.11 -28.96 -3.76
C GLY A 19 -8.03 -30.04 -3.75
N THR A 20 -7.33 -30.16 -2.64
CA THR A 20 -7.14 -31.40 -1.85
C THR A 20 -6.55 -30.93 -0.51
N GLN A 21 -7.03 -31.51 0.57
CA GLN A 21 -6.49 -31.33 1.91
C GLN A 21 -5.02 -31.74 1.91
N ASP A 22 -4.13 -30.89 2.43
CA ASP A 22 -2.86 -31.37 2.96
C ASP A 22 -2.47 -30.59 4.22
N CYS A 23 -2.50 -31.33 5.31
CA CYS A 23 -2.07 -30.90 6.63
C CYS A 23 -0.55 -30.83 6.66
N VAL A 24 0.03 -29.67 6.36
CA VAL A 24 1.41 -29.38 6.73
C VAL A 24 1.46 -28.08 7.50
N THR A 25 1.75 -28.22 8.79
CA THR A 25 2.20 -27.16 9.69
C THR A 25 3.18 -26.21 9.00
N LYS A 26 2.72 -25.03 8.59
CA LYS A 26 3.61 -23.90 8.32
C LYS A 26 3.21 -22.78 9.26
N SER A 27 3.90 -22.75 10.39
CA SER A 27 4.01 -21.60 11.27
C SER A 27 4.43 -20.38 10.43
N LYS A 28 3.48 -19.57 9.95
CA LYS A 28 3.80 -18.21 9.52
C LYS A 28 3.71 -17.38 10.78
N ARG A 29 4.81 -17.34 11.53
CA ARG A 29 5.07 -16.17 12.37
C ARG A 29 5.11 -15.00 11.41
N VAL A 30 4.00 -14.30 11.19
CA VAL A 30 4.04 -12.92 10.69
C VAL A 30 4.37 -12.08 11.91
N GLY A 31 5.62 -12.24 12.38
CA GLY A 31 6.26 -11.27 13.24
C GLY A 31 6.95 -10.31 12.29
N GLY A 32 6.17 -9.38 11.70
CA GLY A 32 6.72 -8.18 11.10
C GLY A 32 7.52 -7.48 12.18
N THR A 33 8.84 -7.50 12.03
CA THR A 33 9.74 -7.07 13.09
C THR A 33 9.71 -5.54 13.15
N VAL A 34 9.06 -5.03 14.19
CA VAL A 34 8.98 -3.64 14.69
C VAL A 34 10.34 -2.93 14.92
N ALA A 35 11.46 -3.43 14.38
CA ALA A 35 12.80 -2.95 14.69
C ALA A 35 13.67 -2.52 13.49
N ASP A 36 13.19 -2.64 12.23
CA ASP A 36 13.99 -2.28 11.04
C ASP A 36 13.28 -1.27 10.12
N LYS A 37 12.59 -0.30 10.71
CA LYS A 37 12.01 0.83 9.97
C LYS A 37 12.81 2.09 10.23
N THR A 38 13.09 2.86 9.19
CA THR A 38 13.67 4.20 9.35
C THR A 38 12.65 5.13 10.02
N PRO A 39 13.08 6.19 10.72
CA PRO A 39 12.16 7.16 11.31
C PRO A 39 11.18 7.75 10.27
N PHE A 40 11.63 7.87 9.01
CA PHE A 40 10.78 8.31 7.91
C PHE A 40 9.72 7.26 7.53
N GLN A 41 10.09 5.98 7.49
CA GLN A 41 9.12 4.90 7.26
C GLN A 41 8.08 4.79 8.37
N GLN A 42 8.49 5.02 9.63
CA GLN A 42 7.57 5.07 10.76
C GLN A 42 6.58 6.23 10.60
N GLU A 43 7.07 7.43 10.27
CA GLU A 43 6.23 8.62 10.05
C GLU A 43 5.21 8.39 8.93
N VAL A 44 5.62 7.79 7.80
CA VAL A 44 4.70 7.47 6.71
C VAL A 44 3.70 6.38 7.12
N ALA A 45 4.10 5.39 7.91
CA ALA A 45 3.17 4.40 8.44
C ALA A 45 2.13 5.02 9.37
N GLU A 46 2.53 5.93 10.25
CA GLU A 46 1.62 6.71 11.10
C GLU A 46 0.68 7.58 10.28
N LEU A 47 1.19 8.18 9.20
CA LEU A 47 0.37 8.94 8.24
C LEU A 47 -0.68 8.05 7.57
N ILE A 48 -0.34 6.83 7.16
CA ILE A 48 -1.30 5.88 6.57
C ILE A 48 -2.43 5.58 7.56
N VAL A 49 -2.08 5.18 8.79
CA VAL A 49 -3.06 4.85 9.83
C VAL A 49 -3.96 6.05 10.14
N THR A 50 -3.38 7.25 10.21
CA THR A 50 -4.11 8.48 10.53
C THR A 50 -4.99 8.93 9.36
N ALA A 51 -4.47 8.89 8.12
CA ALA A 51 -5.20 9.31 6.92
C ALA A 51 -6.39 8.39 6.66
N LEU A 52 -6.18 7.08 6.78
CA LEU A 52 -7.18 6.05 6.50
C LEU A 52 -7.99 5.65 7.74
N HIS A 53 -7.78 6.33 8.87
CA HIS A 53 -8.48 6.11 10.14
C HIS A 53 -8.51 4.61 10.56
N LEU A 54 -7.38 3.92 10.40
CA LEU A 54 -7.29 2.50 10.73
C LEU A 54 -7.23 2.30 12.26
N GLU A 55 -8.36 2.02 12.88
CA GLU A 55 -8.45 1.84 14.34
C GLU A 55 -7.91 0.47 14.83
N ASP A 56 -7.89 -0.53 13.94
CA ASP A 56 -7.49 -1.92 14.25
C ASP A 56 -6.01 -2.19 13.90
N VAL A 57 -5.35 -1.27 13.19
CA VAL A 57 -3.96 -1.42 12.71
C VAL A 57 -3.08 -0.34 13.32
N ALA A 58 -2.02 -0.75 14.00
CA ALA A 58 -0.99 0.17 14.48
C ALA A 58 0.06 0.41 13.38
N ALA A 59 0.61 1.62 13.31
CA ALA A 59 1.68 1.98 12.37
C ALA A 59 2.91 1.06 12.47
N ASP A 60 3.15 0.54 13.67
CA ASP A 60 4.24 -0.40 13.99
C ASP A 60 3.99 -1.80 13.41
N ASP A 61 2.72 -2.19 13.24
CA ASP A 61 2.31 -3.51 12.72
C ASP A 61 2.41 -3.59 11.19
N ILE A 62 2.32 -2.44 10.50
CA ILE A 62 2.46 -2.36 9.04
C ILE A 62 3.85 -2.85 8.64
N GLY A 63 3.99 -3.90 7.82
CA GLY A 63 5.28 -4.36 7.31
C GLY A 63 5.87 -3.44 6.23
N LEU A 64 7.19 -3.48 6.00
CA LEU A 64 7.83 -2.70 4.92
C LEU A 64 7.59 -3.28 3.53
N ASP A 65 7.65 -4.61 3.44
CA ASP A 65 7.42 -5.40 2.22
C ASP A 65 6.03 -6.05 2.22
N ASP A 66 5.20 -5.77 3.22
CA ASP A 66 3.82 -6.25 3.24
C ASP A 66 2.96 -5.44 2.26
N PRO A 67 2.03 -6.10 1.56
CA PRO A 67 1.09 -5.42 0.71
C PRO A 67 0.24 -4.44 1.52
N LEU A 68 0.09 -3.20 1.05
CA LEU A 68 -0.83 -2.24 1.70
C LEU A 68 -2.28 -2.48 1.24
N PHE A 69 -2.48 -2.88 -0.02
CA PHE A 69 -3.80 -3.08 -0.62
C PHE A 69 -4.19 -4.55 -0.70
N GLY A 70 -5.49 -4.83 -0.65
CA GLY A 70 -6.03 -6.18 -0.75
C GLY A 70 -5.70 -7.03 0.48
N ASP A 71 -4.96 -8.13 0.31
CA ASP A 71 -4.76 -9.18 1.34
C ASP A 71 -3.83 -8.76 2.51
N GLY A 72 -3.19 -7.59 2.43
CA GLY A 72 -2.35 -7.08 3.51
C GLY A 72 -3.11 -6.28 4.55
N LEU A 73 -3.15 -4.95 4.43
CA LEU A 73 -3.90 -4.09 5.35
C LEU A 73 -5.41 -4.03 5.06
N GLY A 74 -5.90 -4.71 4.02
CA GLY A 74 -7.32 -4.67 3.66
C GLY A 74 -7.75 -3.36 2.99
N LEU A 75 -6.81 -2.55 2.51
CA LEU A 75 -7.14 -1.29 1.86
C LEU A 75 -7.76 -1.50 0.48
N ASP A 76 -8.79 -0.70 0.21
CA ASP A 76 -9.50 -0.68 -1.05
C ASP A 76 -8.96 0.42 -1.99
N SER A 77 -9.41 0.41 -3.25
CA SER A 77 -9.01 1.41 -4.25
C SER A 77 -9.41 2.85 -3.90
N VAL A 78 -10.39 3.03 -3.01
CA VAL A 78 -10.79 4.34 -2.48
C VAL A 78 -9.74 4.87 -1.49
N ASP A 79 -9.25 4.01 -0.62
CA ASP A 79 -8.22 4.36 0.38
C ASP A 79 -6.91 4.78 -0.30
N ALA A 80 -6.57 4.14 -1.42
CA ALA A 80 -5.40 4.54 -2.23
C ALA A 80 -5.46 6.00 -2.66
N LEU A 81 -6.66 6.45 -3.05
CA LEU A 81 -6.89 7.81 -3.53
C LEU A 81 -6.82 8.82 -2.39
N GLU A 82 -7.38 8.49 -1.23
CA GLU A 82 -7.31 9.33 -0.03
C GLU A 82 -5.86 9.48 0.45
N LEU A 83 -5.13 8.38 0.54
CA LEU A 83 -3.71 8.39 0.89
C LEU A 83 -2.87 9.18 -0.13
N SER A 84 -3.16 9.05 -1.42
CA SER A 84 -2.50 9.82 -2.48
C SER A 84 -2.67 11.32 -2.30
N LEU A 85 -3.88 11.76 -1.93
CA LEU A 85 -4.20 13.16 -1.72
C LEU A 85 -3.43 13.71 -0.51
N GLU A 86 -3.51 13.01 0.62
CA GLU A 86 -2.83 13.41 1.86
C GLU A 86 -1.31 13.49 1.66
N ILE A 87 -0.70 12.51 1.00
CA ILE A 87 0.75 12.52 0.69
C ILE A 87 1.10 13.70 -0.24
N SER A 88 0.28 13.98 -1.25
CA SER A 88 0.49 15.11 -2.15
C SER A 88 0.41 16.45 -1.41
N GLU A 89 -0.46 16.59 -0.42
CA GLU A 89 -0.56 17.81 0.39
C GLU A 89 0.58 17.95 1.40
N ARG A 90 0.96 16.85 2.06
CA ARG A 90 2.00 16.82 3.11
C ARG A 90 3.41 17.00 2.58
N TYR A 91 3.74 16.26 1.52
CA TYR A 91 5.09 16.21 0.97
C TYR A 91 5.24 17.00 -0.33
N ASN A 92 4.18 17.68 -0.77
CA ASN A 92 4.14 18.45 -2.01
C ASN A 92 4.64 17.64 -3.23
N CYS A 93 4.48 16.32 -3.19
CA CYS A 93 4.95 15.40 -4.21
C CYS A 93 3.80 15.02 -5.15
N MET A 94 3.92 15.33 -6.43
CA MET A 94 2.94 14.88 -7.42
C MET A 94 3.23 13.44 -7.82
N ILE A 95 2.44 12.50 -7.30
CA ILE A 95 2.36 11.14 -7.84
C ILE A 95 1.33 11.17 -8.98
N ARG A 96 1.77 10.84 -10.20
CA ARG A 96 0.89 10.85 -11.38
C ARG A 96 0.18 9.50 -11.48
N SER A 97 -1.14 9.50 -11.69
CA SER A 97 -1.93 8.28 -11.87
C SER A 97 -1.60 7.49 -13.15
N ASP A 98 -0.84 8.08 -14.09
CA ASP A 98 -0.38 7.45 -15.33
C ASP A 98 1.01 6.83 -15.17
N ASP A 99 1.59 6.87 -13.97
CA ASP A 99 2.87 6.22 -13.70
C ASP A 99 2.67 4.70 -13.75
N PRO A 100 3.44 3.97 -14.59
CA PRO A 100 3.27 2.53 -14.74
C PRO A 100 3.57 1.77 -13.44
N ASP A 101 4.27 2.41 -12.50
CA ASP A 101 4.60 1.85 -11.20
C ASP A 101 3.65 2.34 -10.09
N ILE A 102 2.50 2.98 -10.41
CA ILE A 102 1.52 3.43 -9.41
C ILE A 102 1.08 2.30 -8.48
N ASP A 103 0.80 1.12 -9.01
CA ASP A 103 0.46 -0.08 -8.23
C ASP A 103 1.63 -0.56 -7.36
N VAL A 104 2.87 -0.39 -7.82
CA VAL A 104 4.09 -0.79 -7.09
C VAL A 104 4.40 0.22 -5.98
N LEU A 105 4.18 1.50 -6.25
CA LEU A 105 4.34 2.63 -5.35
C LEU A 105 3.42 2.51 -4.14
N PHE A 106 2.15 2.20 -4.40
CA PHE A 106 1.16 1.95 -3.37
C PHE A 106 1.18 0.50 -2.86
N GLY A 107 1.88 -0.40 -3.53
CA GLY A 107 1.94 -1.81 -3.16
C GLY A 107 2.58 -2.07 -1.80
N SER A 108 3.61 -1.33 -1.40
CA SER A 108 4.29 -1.53 -0.11
C SER A 108 4.78 -0.23 0.51
N LEU A 109 4.93 -0.20 1.83
CA LEU A 109 5.45 0.96 2.55
C LEU A 109 6.87 1.32 2.09
N ARG A 110 7.70 0.33 1.74
CA ARG A 110 9.05 0.54 1.18
C ARG A 110 8.99 1.35 -0.11
N SER A 111 8.15 0.94 -1.06
CA SER A 111 8.01 1.62 -2.35
C SER A 111 7.50 3.05 -2.15
N LEU A 112 6.47 3.21 -1.31
CA LEU A 112 5.84 4.50 -1.04
C LEU A 112 6.84 5.48 -0.42
N THR A 113 7.57 5.04 0.61
CA THR A 113 8.57 5.88 1.27
C THR A 113 9.71 6.24 0.31
N ALA A 114 10.26 5.29 -0.45
CA ALA A 114 11.29 5.59 -1.45
C ALA A 114 10.84 6.60 -2.50
N ALA A 115 9.56 6.54 -2.90
CA ALA A 115 8.96 7.48 -3.84
C ALA A 115 8.85 8.91 -3.31
N ILE A 116 8.49 9.05 -2.05
CA ILE A 116 8.43 10.34 -1.36
C ILE A 116 9.85 10.87 -1.15
N GLU A 117 10.80 10.01 -0.73
CA GLU A 117 12.21 10.41 -0.54
C GLU A 117 12.87 10.88 -1.83
N THR A 118 12.56 10.22 -2.95
CA THR A 118 13.08 10.62 -4.27
C THR A 118 12.53 11.99 -4.68
N ARG A 119 11.24 12.25 -4.45
CA ARG A 119 10.56 13.48 -4.88
C ARG A 119 10.80 14.68 -3.96
N ARG A 120 11.00 14.46 -2.65
CA ARG A 120 11.29 15.53 -1.68
C ARG A 120 12.72 16.08 -1.78
N GLY A 121 13.61 15.35 -2.45
CA GLY A 121 15.01 15.71 -2.64
C GLY A 121 15.28 16.53 -3.91
N GLU A 122 14.27 16.80 -4.71
CA GLU A 122 14.33 17.60 -5.95
C GLU A 122 13.96 19.08 -5.74
#